data_AF-A0A8J6WW43-F1
#
_entry.id   AF-A0A8J6WW43-F1
#
_cell.length_a   1.000
_cell.length_b   1.000
_cell.length_c   1.000
_cell.angle_alpha   90.00
_cell.angle_beta   90.00
_cell.angle_gamma   90.00
#
_symmetry.space_group_name_H-M   'P 1'
#
loop_
_entity.id
_entity.type
_entity.pdbx_description
1 polymer ?
#
loop_
_entity_poly.entity_id
_entity_poly.type
_entity_poly.pdbx_seq_one_letter_code
_entity_poly.pdbx_strand_id
1 'polypeptide(L)'
;MKGVRTAALLTGLVALLGVGVGSAVTNPSEAAYNKYAAEQLGAYLKDSICSQAPTAFGLQKRCLSLAANNRGEMEQLIAENTQRQDYIFFSTYQTDLSINSLLPPYLSLGGSFLPAYRFETVGAFNTFYIHKAQRR
;
A
#
# COMPACT_ATOMS: atom_id res chain seq x y z
N MET A 1 41.64 22.14 -28.56
CA MET A 1 40.97 21.08 -27.77
C MET A 1 40.29 21.56 -26.47
N LYS A 2 40.11 22.87 -26.22
CA LYS A 2 39.42 23.37 -25.02
C LYS A 2 37.89 23.36 -25.14
N GLY A 3 37.35 23.63 -26.34
CA GLY A 3 35.91 23.68 -26.61
C GLY A 3 35.16 22.35 -26.53
N VAL A 4 35.84 21.23 -26.83
CA VAL A 4 35.22 19.89 -26.74
C VAL A 4 35.01 19.46 -25.28
N ARG A 5 35.92 19.86 -24.38
CA ARG A 5 35.82 19.57 -22.94
C ARG A 5 34.70 20.35 -22.26
N THR A 6 34.52 21.63 -22.62
CA THR A 6 33.41 22.44 -22.10
C THR A 6 32.06 22.00 -22.67
N ALA A 7 31.99 21.61 -23.95
CA ALA A 7 30.78 21.06 -24.54
C ALA A 7 30.34 19.75 -23.86
N ALA A 8 31.30 18.84 -23.59
CA ALA A 8 31.02 17.57 -22.90
C ALA A 8 30.57 17.76 -21.43
N LEU A 9 31.11 18.77 -20.73
CA LEU A 9 30.70 19.10 -19.36
C LEU A 9 29.28 19.71 -19.32
N LEU A 10 28.92 20.53 -20.30
CA LEU A 10 27.60 21.16 -20.39
C LEU A 10 26.51 20.16 -20.81
N THR A 11 26.80 19.24 -21.74
CA THR A 11 25.84 18.18 -22.13
C THR A 11 25.65 17.14 -21.04
N GLY A 12 26.72 16.81 -20.28
CA GLY A 12 26.62 15.93 -19.11
C GLY A 12 25.74 16.50 -17.99
N LEU A 13 25.78 17.81 -17.76
CA LEU A 13 24.98 18.48 -16.73
C LEU A 13 23.47 18.53 -17.09
N VAL A 14 23.15 18.75 -18.37
CA VAL A 14 21.76 18.78 -18.86
C VAL A 14 21.12 17.39 -18.83
N ALA A 15 21.88 16.32 -19.08
CA ALA A 15 21.39 14.94 -18.99
C ALA A 15 21.03 14.53 -17.55
N LEU A 16 21.81 14.98 -16.55
CA LEU A 16 21.52 14.71 -15.12
C LEU A 16 20.30 15.49 -14.61
N LEU A 17 20.08 16.71 -15.11
CA LEU A 17 18.91 17.53 -14.74
C LEU A 17 17.62 17.04 -15.42
N GLY A 18 17.69 16.54 -16.66
CA GLY A 18 16.52 15.98 -17.37
C GLY A 18 15.92 14.73 -16.71
N VAL A 19 16.75 13.90 -16.07
CA VAL A 19 16.29 12.72 -15.31
C VAL A 19 15.79 13.12 -13.91
N GLY A 20 16.38 14.15 -13.29
CA GLY A 20 16.01 14.61 -11.95
C GLY A 20 14.59 15.22 -11.85
N VAL A 21 14.16 15.96 -12.88
CA VAL A 21 12.87 16.70 -12.83
C VAL A 21 11.66 15.78 -13.11
N GLY A 22 11.83 14.69 -13.86
CA GLY A 22 10.77 13.69 -14.05
C GLY A 22 10.50 12.82 -12.83
N SER A 23 11.52 12.58 -12.00
CA SER A 23 11.46 11.61 -10.91
C SER A 23 10.51 12.03 -9.78
N ALA A 24 10.48 13.32 -9.45
CA ALA A 24 9.57 13.87 -8.44
C ALA A 24 8.07 13.78 -8.84
N VAL A 25 7.77 13.71 -10.14
CA VAL A 25 6.38 13.57 -10.65
C VAL A 25 5.97 12.10 -10.76
N THR A 26 6.93 11.17 -10.86
CA THR A 26 6.64 9.74 -11.03
C THR A 26 6.38 8.96 -9.74
N ASN A 27 6.74 9.52 -8.58
CA ASN A 27 6.57 8.82 -7.31
C ASN A 27 5.10 8.93 -6.85
N PRO A 28 4.36 7.82 -6.69
CA PRO A 28 2.95 7.90 -6.33
C PRO A 28 2.72 8.61 -4.99
N SER A 29 1.60 9.32 -4.88
CA SER A 29 1.24 10.01 -3.64
C SER A 29 0.82 9.03 -2.55
N GLU A 30 0.91 9.46 -1.29
CA GLU A 30 0.40 8.69 -0.15
C GLU A 30 -1.11 8.40 -0.28
N ALA A 31 -1.89 9.36 -0.75
CA ALA A 31 -3.31 9.15 -1.02
C ALA A 31 -3.55 8.06 -2.10
N ALA A 32 -2.68 7.98 -3.11
CA ALA A 32 -2.75 6.92 -4.10
C ALA A 32 -2.40 5.55 -3.48
N TYR A 33 -1.42 5.52 -2.58
CA TYR A 33 -1.07 4.30 -1.84
C TYR A 33 -2.21 3.84 -0.93
N ASN A 34 -2.82 4.73 -0.15
CA ASN A 34 -3.90 4.39 0.75
C ASN A 34 -5.08 3.77 -0.01
N LYS A 35 -5.44 4.34 -1.17
CA LYS A 35 -6.45 3.78 -2.07
C LYS A 35 -6.09 2.39 -2.58
N TYR A 36 -4.85 2.20 -3.04
CA TYR A 36 -4.35 0.92 -3.52
C TYR A 36 -4.38 -0.15 -2.41
N ALA A 37 -3.82 0.17 -1.25
CA ALA A 37 -3.74 -0.75 -0.13
C ALA A 37 -5.13 -1.08 0.44
N ALA A 38 -6.09 -0.14 0.42
CA ALA A 38 -7.46 -0.39 0.85
C ALA A 38 -8.17 -1.39 -0.06
N GLU A 39 -7.90 -1.32 -1.37
CA GLU A 39 -8.42 -2.27 -2.34
C GLU A 39 -7.82 -3.67 -2.13
N GLN A 40 -6.51 -3.76 -1.90
CA GLN A 40 -5.85 -5.03 -1.59
C GLN A 40 -6.36 -5.63 -0.28
N LEU A 41 -6.58 -4.81 0.74
CA LEU A 41 -7.14 -5.23 2.01
C LEU A 41 -8.58 -5.75 1.85
N GLY A 42 -9.43 -5.03 1.12
CA GLY A 42 -10.80 -5.47 0.82
C GLY A 42 -10.82 -6.80 0.07
N ALA A 43 -9.94 -6.97 -0.92
CA ALA A 43 -9.78 -8.23 -1.65
C ALA A 43 -9.32 -9.37 -0.73
N TYR A 44 -8.32 -9.13 0.12
CA TYR A 44 -7.84 -10.12 1.10
C TYR A 44 -8.94 -10.52 2.09
N LEU A 45 -9.67 -9.54 2.63
CA LEU A 45 -10.79 -9.81 3.52
C LEU A 45 -11.84 -10.67 2.82
N LYS A 46 -12.22 -10.33 1.59
CA LYS A 46 -13.20 -11.07 0.81
C LYS A 46 -12.75 -12.51 0.54
N ASP A 47 -11.55 -12.67 -0.01
CA ASP A 47 -11.10 -13.93 -0.59
C ASP A 47 -10.53 -14.90 0.46
N SER A 48 -9.92 -14.38 1.53
CA SER A 48 -9.26 -15.19 2.56
C SER A 48 -10.04 -15.27 3.86
N ILE A 49 -10.67 -14.19 4.32
CA ILE A 49 -11.30 -14.15 5.65
C ILE A 49 -12.81 -14.44 5.56
N CYS A 50 -13.55 -13.66 4.78
CA CYS A 50 -14.99 -13.77 4.64
C CYS A 50 -15.42 -15.05 3.90
N SER A 51 -14.61 -15.55 2.98
CA SER A 51 -14.84 -16.85 2.32
C SER A 51 -14.89 -18.01 3.32
N GLN A 52 -14.15 -17.90 4.43
CA GLN A 52 -14.09 -18.89 5.50
C GLN A 52 -15.08 -18.61 6.64
N ALA A 53 -15.84 -17.52 6.56
CA ALA A 53 -16.77 -17.13 7.61
C ALA A 53 -18.02 -18.02 7.65
N PRO A 54 -18.58 -18.31 8.85
CA PRO A 54 -19.81 -19.07 8.99
C PRO A 54 -20.96 -18.44 8.20
N THR A 55 -21.75 -19.28 7.54
CA THR A 55 -22.98 -18.86 6.86
C THR A 55 -24.13 -18.62 7.85
N ALA A 56 -24.04 -19.19 9.05
CA ALA A 56 -25.01 -19.02 10.13
C ALA A 56 -25.26 -17.53 10.42
N PHE A 57 -26.51 -17.18 10.70
CA PHE A 57 -26.96 -15.81 10.99
C PHE A 57 -26.59 -14.76 9.92
N GLY A 58 -26.22 -15.19 8.71
CA GLY A 58 -25.80 -14.30 7.62
C GLY A 58 -24.44 -13.63 7.85
N LEU A 59 -23.59 -14.17 8.74
CA LEU A 59 -22.29 -13.59 9.08
C LEU A 59 -21.38 -13.45 7.86
N GLN A 60 -21.30 -14.46 7.00
CA GLN A 60 -20.56 -14.38 5.74
C GLN A 60 -21.01 -13.21 4.86
N LYS A 61 -22.33 -13.00 4.68
CA LYS A 61 -22.86 -11.88 3.88
C LYS A 61 -22.51 -10.53 4.49
N ARG A 62 -22.58 -10.41 5.83
CA ARG A 62 -22.18 -9.18 6.54
C ARG A 62 -20.69 -8.90 6.37
N CYS A 63 -19.84 -9.92 6.47
CA CYS A 63 -18.40 -9.81 6.23
C CYS A 63 -18.11 -9.34 4.80
N LEU A 64 -18.71 -9.98 3.80
CA LEU A 64 -18.55 -9.60 2.39
C LEU A 64 -19.01 -8.16 2.12
N SER A 65 -20.11 -7.74 2.74
CA SER A 65 -20.59 -6.35 2.65
C SER A 65 -19.59 -5.37 3.27
N LEU A 66 -19.00 -5.69 4.42
CA LEU A 66 -17.99 -4.85 5.07
C LEU A 66 -16.72 -4.76 4.21
N ALA A 67 -16.26 -5.88 3.68
CA ALA A 67 -15.10 -5.93 2.78
C ALA A 67 -15.30 -5.09 1.50
N ALA A 68 -16.53 -5.01 0.98
CA ALA A 68 -16.84 -4.28 -0.24
C ALA A 68 -17.14 -2.79 -0.02
N ASN A 69 -17.79 -2.42 1.08
CA ASN A 69 -18.39 -1.08 1.25
C ASN A 69 -17.62 -0.15 2.19
N ASN A 70 -16.67 -0.65 3.01
CA ASN A 70 -15.95 0.17 3.99
C ASN A 70 -14.61 0.71 3.47
N ARG A 71 -14.51 1.00 2.16
CA ARG A 71 -13.25 1.49 1.55
C ARG A 71 -12.70 2.74 2.25
N GLY A 72 -13.57 3.68 2.63
CA GLY A 72 -13.14 4.91 3.33
C GLY A 72 -12.50 4.65 4.71
N GLU A 73 -13.10 3.76 5.51
CA GLU A 73 -12.53 3.37 6.80
C GLU A 73 -11.21 2.58 6.62
N MET A 74 -11.12 1.74 5.59
CA MET A 74 -9.87 1.03 5.27
C MET A 74 -8.77 2.01 4.85
N GLU A 75 -9.07 2.99 4.00
CA GLU A 75 -8.12 4.04 3.60
C GLU A 75 -7.63 4.83 4.81
N GLN A 76 -8.52 5.18 5.74
CA GLN A 76 -8.15 5.86 6.98
C GLN A 76 -7.26 5.00 7.87
N LEU A 77 -7.64 3.73 8.09
CA LEU A 77 -6.82 2.81 8.89
C LEU A 77 -5.42 2.65 8.28
N ILE A 78 -5.33 2.52 6.95
CA ILE A 78 -4.05 2.42 6.26
C ILE A 78 -3.25 3.70 6.44
N ALA A 79 -3.85 4.87 6.28
CA ALA A 79 -3.18 6.15 6.49
C ALA A 79 -2.59 6.25 7.91
N GLU A 80 -3.38 5.90 8.92
CA GLU A 80 -2.98 5.96 10.34
C GLU A 80 -1.87 4.96 10.70
N ASN A 81 -1.78 3.86 9.95
CA ASN A 81 -0.83 2.78 10.22
C ASN A 81 0.26 2.62 9.15
N THR A 82 0.43 3.62 8.28
CA THR A 82 1.47 3.63 7.24
C THR A 82 2.55 4.64 7.55
N GLN A 83 3.80 4.21 7.46
CA GLN A 83 4.96 5.09 7.41
C GLN A 83 5.52 5.12 5.99
N ARG A 84 5.62 6.32 5.42
CA ARG A 84 6.18 6.57 4.09
C ARG A 84 7.59 7.12 4.21
N GLN A 85 8.49 6.58 3.40
CA GLN A 85 9.84 7.12 3.21
C GLN A 85 10.07 7.41 1.72
N ASP A 86 10.34 8.68 1.41
CA ASP A 86 10.61 9.13 0.05
C ASP A 86 12.10 9.00 -0.30
N TYR A 87 12.35 8.52 -1.51
CA TYR A 87 13.66 8.51 -2.16
C TYR A 87 13.55 9.21 -3.52
N ILE A 88 14.70 9.50 -4.13
CA ILE A 88 14.77 10.25 -5.40
C ILE A 88 13.96 9.58 -6.52
N PHE A 89 13.93 8.24 -6.56
CA PHE A 89 13.30 7.47 -7.64
C PHE A 89 12.12 6.59 -7.20
N PHE A 90 11.87 6.46 -5.90
CA PHE A 90 10.84 5.58 -5.37
C PHE A 90 10.42 6.02 -3.96
N SER A 91 9.28 5.52 -3.49
CA SER A 91 8.89 5.54 -2.08
C SER A 91 8.90 4.13 -1.53
N THR A 92 9.11 4.00 -0.23
CA THR A 92 8.74 2.79 0.51
C THR A 92 7.64 3.11 1.50
N TYR A 93 6.68 2.19 1.62
CA TYR A 93 5.55 2.28 2.53
C TYR A 93 5.60 1.07 3.45
N GLN A 94 5.60 1.32 4.75
CA GLN A 94 5.51 0.28 5.77
C GLN A 94 4.15 0.40 6.43
N THR A 95 3.27 -0.57 6.22
CA THR A 95 1.92 -0.57 6.79
C THR A 95 1.77 -1.69 7.81
N ASP A 96 1.41 -1.33 9.03
CA ASP A 96 1.16 -2.26 10.13
C ASP A 96 -0.35 -2.47 10.31
N LEU A 97 -0.89 -3.60 9.85
CA LEU A 97 -2.32 -3.88 9.94
C LEU A 97 -2.62 -4.98 10.95
N SER A 98 -3.50 -4.67 11.89
CA SER A 98 -4.16 -5.66 12.75
C SER A 98 -5.58 -5.86 12.26
N ILE A 99 -5.87 -7.06 11.74
CA ILE A 99 -7.21 -7.38 11.21
C ILE A 99 -8.27 -7.34 12.32
N ASN A 100 -7.85 -7.54 13.58
CA ASN A 100 -8.73 -7.40 14.75
C ASN A 100 -9.34 -5.99 14.88
N SER A 101 -8.68 -4.96 14.36
CA SER A 101 -9.18 -3.58 14.40
C SER A 101 -10.27 -3.30 13.37
N LEU A 102 -10.37 -4.15 12.33
CA LEU A 102 -11.29 -3.97 11.20
C LEU A 102 -12.55 -4.82 11.31
N LEU A 103 -12.44 -5.98 11.93
CA LEU A 103 -13.54 -6.91 12.06
C LEU A 103 -14.16 -6.80 13.45
N PRO A 104 -15.49 -6.70 13.54
CA PRO A 104 -16.18 -6.77 14.81
C PRO A 104 -15.85 -8.08 15.57
N PRO A 105 -15.81 -8.07 16.91
CA PRO A 105 -15.41 -9.24 17.70
C PRO A 105 -16.25 -10.50 17.44
N TYR A 106 -17.50 -10.32 17.02
CA TYR A 106 -18.43 -11.40 16.70
C TYR A 106 -18.21 -12.02 15.30
N LEU A 107 -17.40 -11.39 14.45
CA LEU A 107 -16.97 -11.92 13.15
C LEU A 107 -15.60 -12.60 13.21
N SER A 108 -14.87 -12.48 14.33
CA SER A 108 -13.64 -13.23 14.57
C SER A 108 -13.95 -14.73 14.71
N LEU A 109 -13.43 -15.50 13.77
CA LEU A 109 -13.67 -16.94 13.63
C LEU A 109 -13.16 -17.70 14.85
N GLY A 110 -14.07 -18.10 15.75
CA GLY A 110 -13.80 -19.11 16.79
C GLY A 110 -12.72 -18.74 17.81
N GLY A 111 -12.68 -17.51 18.31
CA GLY A 111 -11.78 -17.11 19.39
C GLY A 111 -10.29 -17.04 19.02
N SER A 112 -9.96 -17.19 17.73
CA SER A 112 -8.59 -17.06 17.23
C SER A 112 -8.25 -15.59 17.01
N PHE A 113 -7.21 -15.10 17.67
CA PHE A 113 -6.62 -13.79 17.39
C PHE A 113 -6.25 -13.73 15.90
N LEU A 114 -6.82 -12.79 15.14
CA LEU A 114 -6.45 -12.64 13.74
C LEU A 114 -5.00 -12.15 13.66
N PRO A 115 -4.22 -12.66 12.70
CA PRO A 115 -2.81 -12.29 12.57
C PRO A 115 -2.67 -10.80 12.31
N ALA A 116 -1.73 -10.17 13.02
CA ALA A 116 -1.22 -8.86 12.65
C ALA A 116 -0.18 -9.03 11.54
N TYR A 117 -0.17 -8.12 10.58
CA TYR A 117 0.76 -8.13 9.45
C TYR A 117 1.50 -6.82 9.34
N ARG A 118 2.77 -6.90 8.94
CA ARG A 118 3.54 -5.79 8.41
C ARG A 118 3.71 -5.98 6.91
N PHE A 119 3.29 -4.98 6.15
CA PHE A 119 3.47 -4.92 4.70
C PHE A 119 4.55 -3.90 4.36
N GLU A 120 5.53 -4.30 3.56
CA GLU A 120 6.51 -3.40 2.96
C GLU A 120 6.20 -3.29 1.47
N THR A 121 5.84 -2.09 1.01
CA THR A 121 5.50 -1.81 -0.39
C THR A 121 6.46 -0.80 -0.98
N VAL A 122 6.91 -1.01 -2.21
CA VAL A 122 7.69 -0.05 -2.98
C VAL A 122 6.78 0.63 -3.99
N GLY A 123 6.73 1.96 -3.98
CA GLY A 123 6.06 2.77 -4.99
C GLY A 123 7.08 3.37 -5.95
N ALA A 124 6.93 3.13 -7.25
CA ALA A 124 7.77 3.75 -8.27
C ALA A 124 6.97 3.86 -9.58
N PHE A 125 7.19 4.94 -10.34
CA PHE A 125 6.53 5.13 -11.64
C PHE A 125 5.00 4.93 -11.59
N ASN A 126 4.35 5.56 -10.59
CA ASN A 126 2.92 5.47 -10.31
C ASN A 126 2.38 4.03 -10.12
N THR A 127 3.25 3.10 -9.76
CA THR A 127 2.92 1.68 -9.53
C THR A 127 3.38 1.26 -8.13
N PHE A 128 2.67 0.30 -7.53
CA PHE A 128 2.98 -0.26 -6.21
C PHE A 128 3.31 -1.75 -6.29
N TYR A 129 4.35 -2.16 -5.56
CA TYR A 129 4.79 -3.55 -5.49
C TYR A 129 5.00 -3.94 -4.02
N ILE A 130 4.23 -4.92 -3.53
CA ILE A 130 4.42 -5.47 -2.19
C ILE A 130 5.71 -6.30 -2.19
N HIS A 131 6.72 -5.84 -1.47
CA HIS A 131 8.01 -6.49 -1.34
C HIS A 131 8.00 -7.57 -0.25
N LYS A 132 7.34 -7.29 0.88
CA LYS A 132 7.21 -8.24 1.99
C LYS A 132 5.85 -8.15 2.64
N ALA A 133 5.34 -9.31 3.04
CA ALA A 133 4.19 -9.46 3.93
C ALA A 133 4.59 -10.40 5.07
N GLN A 134 4.82 -9.84 6.25
CA GLN A 134 5.30 -10.61 7.40
C GLN A 134 4.23 -10.64 8.49
N ARG A 135 3.89 -11.83 8.99
CA ARG A 135 3.08 -11.97 10.20
C ARG A 135 3.89 -11.52 11.41
N ARG A 136 3.26 -10.74 12.27
CA ARG A 136 3.77 -10.43 13.61
C ARG A 136 3.29 -11.43 14.64
#